data_AF-A0A1D2I858-F1
#
_entry.id   AF-A0A1D2I858-F1
#
_cell.length_a   1.000
_cell.length_b   1.000
_cell.length_c   1.000
_cell.angle_alpha   90.00
_cell.angle_beta   90.00
_cell.angle_gamma   90.00
#
_symmetry.space_group_name_H-M   'P 1'
#
loop_
_entity.id
_entity.type
_entity.pdbx_description
1 polymer ?
#
loop_
_entity_poly.entity_id
_entity_poly.type
_entity_poly.pdbx_seq_one_letter_code
_entity_poly.pdbx_strand_id
1 'polypeptide(L)'
;MRTSWPITVPARTLVRRAVPGDAEEVLRLRQVMTGSMARSAPATDRHADALPVLRAKPAEPDGPFAAFVVDRPGLPARGGVTERGGPAALVAGTIEYRIGGAPSPHGTDGYAFSVATDPDARRRGHARLRGGTAGPVP
;
A
#
# COMPACT_ATOMS: atom_id res chain seq x y z
N MET A 1 44.87 3.07 -2.01
CA MET A 1 43.94 2.03 -1.50
C MET A 1 42.71 2.75 -0.97
N ARG A 2 41.54 2.57 -1.61
CA ARG A 2 40.31 3.31 -1.28
C ARG A 2 39.67 2.72 -0.02
N THR A 3 39.40 3.57 0.96
CA THR A 3 38.64 3.28 2.17
C THR A 3 37.15 3.21 1.82
N SER A 4 36.55 2.03 1.88
CA SER A 4 35.09 1.86 1.77
C SER A 4 34.46 2.18 3.12
N TRP A 5 33.77 3.31 3.22
CA TRP A 5 32.86 3.59 4.33
C TRP A 5 31.54 2.85 4.10
N PRO A 6 30.90 2.27 5.13
CA PRO A 6 29.53 1.80 4.99
C PRO A 6 28.63 3.03 4.80
N ILE A 7 28.16 3.24 3.57
CA ILE A 7 27.10 4.21 3.29
C ILE A 7 25.82 3.60 3.85
N THR A 8 25.47 3.96 5.08
CA THR A 8 24.11 3.77 5.58
C THR A 8 23.21 4.67 4.75
N VAL A 9 22.52 4.09 3.76
CA VAL A 9 21.51 4.80 2.99
C VAL A 9 20.43 5.26 3.99
N PRO A 10 20.17 6.56 4.16
CA PRO A 10 19.10 7.02 5.02
C PRO A 10 17.81 6.38 4.50
N ALA A 11 17.14 5.63 5.36
CA ALA A 11 16.01 4.82 4.97
C ALA A 11 14.92 5.75 4.42
N ARG A 12 14.76 5.73 3.09
CA ARG A 12 13.80 6.59 2.40
C ARG A 12 12.42 5.99 2.58
N THR A 13 11.43 6.85 2.80
CA THR A 13 10.02 6.53 2.60
C THR A 13 9.83 6.03 1.17
N LEU A 14 9.60 4.73 1.00
CA LEU A 14 9.52 4.06 -0.30
C LEU A 14 8.07 3.71 -0.61
N VAL A 15 7.62 4.03 -1.82
CA VAL A 15 6.36 3.53 -2.38
C VAL A 15 6.65 2.21 -3.09
N ARG A 16 5.96 1.14 -2.72
CA ARG A 16 6.09 -0.18 -3.34
C ARG A 16 4.74 -0.87 -3.49
N ARG A 17 4.68 -1.88 -4.37
CA ARG A 17 3.52 -2.78 -4.42
C ARG A 17 3.42 -3.57 -3.12
N ALA A 18 2.21 -3.75 -2.63
CA ALA A 18 1.94 -4.60 -1.48
C ALA A 18 2.24 -6.06 -1.83
N VAL A 19 2.78 -6.80 -0.88
CA VAL A 19 3.01 -8.24 -0.96
C VAL A 19 2.03 -8.96 -0.03
N PRO A 20 1.84 -10.29 -0.14
CA PRO A 20 0.92 -11.03 0.73
C PRO A 20 1.16 -10.81 2.23
N GLY A 21 2.41 -10.60 2.65
CA GLY A 21 2.77 -10.30 4.04
C GLY A 21 2.26 -8.96 4.56
N ASP A 22 1.87 -8.01 3.69
CA ASP A 22 1.32 -6.71 4.12
C ASP A 22 -0.18 -6.79 4.43
N ALA A 23 -0.86 -7.91 4.16
CA ALA A 23 -2.33 -7.99 4.17
C ALA A 23 -2.95 -7.53 5.50
N GLU A 24 -2.31 -7.86 6.63
CA GLU A 24 -2.78 -7.44 7.96
C GLU A 24 -2.68 -5.92 8.18
N GLU A 25 -1.57 -5.33 7.75
CA GLU A 25 -1.36 -3.87 7.81
C GLU A 25 -2.26 -3.12 6.83
N VAL A 26 -2.53 -3.69 5.65
CA VAL A 26 -3.49 -3.15 4.68
C VAL A 26 -4.89 -3.10 5.28
N LEU A 27 -5.33 -4.16 5.97
CA LEU A 27 -6.62 -4.17 6.68
C LEU A 27 -6.64 -3.19 7.85
N ARG A 28 -5.57 -3.07 8.62
CA ARG A 28 -5.45 -2.08 9.70
C ARG A 28 -5.57 -0.65 9.16
N LEU A 29 -4.87 -0.31 8.08
CA LEU A 29 -4.95 1.02 7.46
C LEU A 29 -6.34 1.28 6.85
N ARG A 30 -6.98 0.26 6.27
CA ARG A 30 -8.38 0.36 5.83
C ARG A 30 -9.31 0.64 7.00
N GLN A 31 -9.11 0.04 8.17
CA GLN A 31 -9.87 0.35 9.38
C GLN A 31 -9.63 1.78 9.87
N VAL A 32 -8.41 2.33 9.76
CA VAL A 32 -8.16 3.75 10.04
C VAL A 32 -9.01 4.66 9.15
N MET A 33 -9.10 4.33 7.85
CA MET A 33 -9.97 5.05 6.91
C MET A 33 -11.44 4.90 7.31
N THR A 34 -11.93 3.67 7.48
CA THR A 34 -13.33 3.37 7.85
C THR A 34 -13.73 4.02 9.17
N GLY A 35 -12.89 3.95 10.21
CA GLY A 35 -13.15 4.58 11.51
C GLY A 35 -13.15 6.13 11.46
N SER A 36 -12.57 6.74 10.42
CA SER A 36 -12.65 8.18 10.20
C SER A 36 -13.96 8.62 9.51
N MET A 37 -14.80 7.67 9.07
CA MET A 37 -16.08 7.95 8.41
C MET A 37 -17.23 7.90 9.42
N ALA A 38 -18.10 8.91 9.42
CA ALA A 38 -19.14 9.14 10.43
C ALA A 38 -20.25 8.06 10.53
N ARG A 39 -20.17 6.94 9.79
CA ARG A 39 -21.23 5.93 9.72
C ARG A 39 -20.73 4.48 9.68
N SER A 40 -19.53 4.23 10.19
CA SER A 40 -18.89 2.92 10.09
C SER A 40 -19.20 2.01 11.28
N ALA A 41 -19.69 0.80 11.00
CA ALA A 41 -19.79 -0.27 11.99
C ALA A 41 -18.39 -0.80 12.38
N PRO A 42 -18.21 -1.41 13.57
CA PRO A 42 -16.96 -2.06 13.96
C PRO A 42 -16.51 -3.08 12.89
N ALA A 43 -15.24 -3.02 12.51
CA ALA A 43 -14.71 -3.70 11.32
C ALA A 43 -14.00 -5.05 11.61
N THR A 44 -13.82 -5.41 12.88
CA THR A 44 -12.97 -6.54 13.31
C THR A 44 -13.40 -7.89 12.74
N ASP A 45 -14.70 -8.17 12.69
CA ASP A 45 -15.17 -9.48 12.19
C ASP A 45 -14.96 -9.62 10.67
N ARG A 46 -15.13 -8.52 9.92
CA ARG A 46 -14.89 -8.50 8.47
C ARG A 46 -13.41 -8.65 8.09
N HIS A 47 -12.48 -8.40 9.01
CA HIS A 47 -11.05 -8.51 8.71
C HIS A 47 -10.61 -9.97 8.62
N ALA A 48 -11.15 -10.84 9.49
CA ALA A 48 -10.85 -12.27 9.47
C ALA A 48 -11.26 -12.91 8.14
N ASP A 49 -12.46 -12.57 7.64
CA ASP A 49 -12.98 -13.08 6.37
C ASP A 49 -12.24 -12.51 5.14
N ALA A 50 -11.81 -11.25 5.21
CA ALA A 50 -11.12 -10.59 4.10
C ALA A 50 -9.63 -10.98 3.97
N LEU A 51 -9.00 -11.44 5.05
CA LEU A 51 -7.56 -11.69 5.10
C LEU A 51 -7.08 -12.75 4.09
N PRO A 52 -7.73 -13.93 3.94
CA PRO A 52 -7.32 -14.92 2.93
C PRO A 52 -7.42 -14.38 1.50
N VAL A 53 -8.49 -13.64 1.19
CA VAL A 53 -8.71 -13.03 -0.13
C VAL A 53 -7.63 -12.00 -0.43
N LEU A 54 -7.31 -11.16 0.55
CA LEU A 54 -6.31 -10.12 0.41
C LEU A 54 -4.87 -10.66 0.38
N ARG A 55 -4.61 -11.84 0.94
CA ARG A 55 -3.30 -12.51 0.77
C ARG A 55 -3.13 -13.05 -0.66
N ALA A 56 -4.20 -13.53 -1.29
CA ALA A 56 -4.16 -14.09 -2.63
C ALA A 56 -4.03 -13.02 -3.74
N LYS A 57 -4.74 -11.89 -3.61
CA LYS A 57 -4.82 -10.88 -4.68
C LYS A 57 -3.48 -10.18 -5.06
N PRO A 58 -2.62 -9.77 -4.11
CA PRO A 58 -1.32 -9.16 -4.42
C PRO A 58 -0.34 -10.13 -5.09
N ALA A 59 -0.57 -11.44 -4.99
CA ALA A 59 0.25 -12.47 -5.63
C ALA A 59 -0.03 -12.62 -7.13
N GLU A 60 -1.07 -11.96 -7.67
CA GLU A 60 -1.43 -11.96 -9.09
C GLU A 60 -0.85 -10.71 -9.77
N PRO A 61 0.31 -10.79 -10.46
CA PRO A 61 1.04 -9.60 -10.92
C PRO A 61 0.24 -8.77 -11.94
N ASP A 62 -0.52 -9.45 -12.80
CA ASP A 62 -1.31 -8.85 -13.88
C ASP A 62 -2.81 -8.84 -13.58
N GLY A 63 -3.20 -9.15 -12.34
CA GLY A 63 -4.58 -9.12 -11.90
C GLY A 63 -5.14 -7.70 -11.89
N PRO A 64 -6.47 -7.52 -12.04
CA PRO A 64 -7.10 -6.20 -12.06
C PRO A 64 -6.95 -5.46 -10.73
N PHE A 65 -6.61 -6.14 -9.64
CA PHE A 65 -6.42 -5.55 -8.32
C PHE A 65 -4.96 -5.14 -8.09
N ALA A 66 -4.77 -3.91 -7.61
CA ALA A 66 -3.46 -3.43 -7.16
C ALA A 66 -3.55 -2.74 -5.81
N ALA A 67 -2.57 -3.00 -4.95
CA ALA A 67 -2.36 -2.28 -3.71
C ALA A 67 -0.92 -1.79 -3.63
N PHE A 68 -0.74 -0.55 -3.21
CA PHE A 68 0.55 0.10 -3.00
C PHE A 68 0.63 0.61 -1.58
N VAL A 69 1.79 0.41 -0.96
CA VAL A 69 2.08 0.83 0.39
C VAL A 69 3.26 1.79 0.41
N VAL A 70 3.27 2.64 1.42
CA VAL A 70 4.38 3.53 1.72
C VAL A 70 5.06 3.02 2.98
N ASP A 71 6.28 2.51 2.84
CA ASP A 71 7.03 1.99 3.98
C ASP A 71 7.42 3.12 4.95
N ARG A 72 7.35 2.81 6.25
CA ARG A 72 7.92 3.68 7.28
C ARG A 72 9.25 3.09 7.75
N PRO A 73 10.37 3.78 7.54
CA PRO A 73 11.65 3.30 8.02
C PRO A 73 11.73 3.32 9.56
N GLY A 74 12.23 2.24 10.16
CA GLY A 74 12.64 2.19 11.57
C GLY A 74 11.52 2.01 12.59
N LEU A 75 10.26 1.81 12.20
CA LEU A 75 9.19 1.45 13.14
C LEU A 75 8.70 0.02 12.90
N PRO A 76 8.49 -0.77 13.97
CA PRO A 76 7.89 -2.09 13.84
C PRO A 76 6.48 -1.97 13.26
N ALA A 77 6.03 -3.02 12.57
CA ALA A 77 4.63 -3.13 12.17
C ALA A 77 3.72 -3.16 13.40
N ARG A 78 2.55 -2.53 13.28
CA ARG A 78 1.57 -2.38 14.36
C ARG A 78 0.60 -3.56 14.42
N GLY A 79 0.53 -4.37 13.36
CA GLY A 79 -0.39 -5.50 13.19
C GLY A 79 0.25 -6.90 13.23
N GLY A 80 1.57 -7.04 13.29
CA GLY A 80 2.24 -8.35 13.27
C GLY A 80 3.70 -8.28 12.79
N VAL A 81 4.39 -9.42 12.74
CA VAL A 81 5.80 -9.52 12.30
C VAL A 81 5.92 -9.44 10.79
N THR A 82 6.17 -8.24 10.26
CA THR A 82 6.77 -8.07 8.94
C THR A 82 8.26 -7.78 9.10
N GLU A 83 9.12 -8.47 8.34
CA GLU A 83 10.58 -8.26 8.39
C GLU A 83 10.99 -6.83 8.00
N ARG A 84 10.13 -6.13 7.26
CA ARG A 84 10.19 -4.68 7.01
C ARG A 84 9.19 -4.00 7.93
N GLY A 85 9.53 -2.84 8.50
CA GLY A 85 8.63 -2.05 9.33
C GLY A 85 7.24 -1.80 8.71
N GLY A 86 6.25 -1.47 9.55
CA GLY A 86 4.86 -1.32 9.09
C GLY A 86 4.65 -0.15 8.12
N PRO A 87 3.73 -0.28 7.14
CA PRO A 87 3.44 0.78 6.19
C PRO A 87 2.74 1.97 6.87
N ALA A 88 3.16 3.18 6.50
CA ALA A 88 2.59 4.45 6.95
C ALA A 88 1.37 4.89 6.13
N ALA A 89 1.23 4.41 4.90
CA ALA A 89 0.12 4.73 4.02
C ALA A 89 -0.16 3.61 3.02
N LEU A 90 -1.38 3.60 2.50
CA LEU A 90 -1.92 2.62 1.57
C LEU A 90 -2.78 3.34 0.51
N VAL A 91 -2.70 2.84 -0.73
CA VAL A 91 -3.76 2.96 -1.73
C VAL A 91 -4.04 1.58 -2.31
N ALA A 92 -5.31 1.17 -2.34
CA ALA A 92 -5.77 0.00 -3.09
C ALA A 92 -6.86 0.38 -4.10
N GLY A 93 -6.85 -0.30 -5.23
CA GLY A 93 -7.74 -0.05 -6.35
C GLY A 93 -7.88 -1.24 -7.29
N THR A 94 -8.76 -1.07 -8.27
CA THR A 94 -8.95 -2.01 -9.37
C THR A 94 -8.84 -1.30 -10.71
N ILE A 95 -8.44 -2.04 -11.73
CA ILE A 95 -8.54 -1.67 -13.13
C ILE A 95 -9.68 -2.49 -13.73
N GLU A 96 -10.60 -1.83 -14.43
CA GLU A 96 -11.75 -2.43 -15.10
C GLU A 96 -11.73 -2.07 -16.59
N TYR A 97 -12.17 -3.02 -17.41
CA TYR A 97 -12.45 -2.77 -18.81
C TYR A 97 -13.91 -2.36 -19.00
N ARG A 98 -14.14 -1.23 -19.67
CA ARG A 98 -15.43 -0.75 -20.16
C ARG A 98 -15.30 -0.56 -21.67
N ILE A 99 -16.41 -0.64 -22.41
CA ILE A 99 -16.37 -0.36 -23.85
C ILE A 99 -15.86 1.07 -24.05
N GLY A 100 -14.80 1.23 -24.84
CA GLY A 100 -14.11 2.51 -25.04
C GLY A 100 -15.02 3.58 -25.65
N GLY A 101 -14.88 4.79 -25.16
CA GLY A 101 -15.53 5.99 -25.68
C GLY A 101 -14.51 7.06 -26.06
N ALA A 102 -14.96 8.17 -26.65
CA ALA A 102 -14.08 9.28 -27.03
C ALA A 102 -13.05 9.74 -25.96
N PRO A 103 -13.39 9.80 -24.64
CA PRO A 103 -12.41 10.18 -23.62
C PRO A 103 -11.49 9.03 -23.15
N SER A 104 -11.81 7.77 -23.45
CA SER A 104 -11.00 6.59 -23.11
C SER A 104 -11.12 5.55 -24.23
N PRO A 105 -10.34 5.70 -25.32
CA PRO A 105 -10.49 4.86 -26.52
C PRO A 105 -10.18 3.38 -26.27
N HIS A 106 -9.32 3.10 -25.29
CA HIS A 106 -8.95 1.74 -24.90
C HIS A 106 -9.85 1.17 -23.79
N GLY A 107 -10.80 1.96 -23.29
CA GLY A 107 -11.81 1.45 -22.38
C GLY A 107 -11.27 0.96 -21.03
N THR A 108 -10.11 1.45 -20.59
CA THR A 108 -9.48 1.01 -19.34
C THR A 108 -9.64 2.09 -18.29
N ASP A 109 -10.43 1.82 -17.26
CA ASP A 109 -10.70 2.73 -16.15
C ASP A 109 -10.14 2.18 -14.84
N GLY A 110 -9.50 3.05 -14.05
CA GLY A 110 -8.94 2.70 -12.75
C GLY A 110 -9.70 3.36 -11.61
N TYR A 111 -10.05 2.59 -10.58
CA TYR A 111 -10.75 3.08 -9.39
C TYR A 111 -9.94 2.82 -8.12
N ALA A 112 -9.62 3.86 -7.36
CA ALA A 112 -9.03 3.77 -6.03
C ALA A 112 -10.14 3.80 -4.96
N PHE A 113 -10.21 2.79 -4.09
CA PHE A 113 -11.31 2.63 -3.13
C PHE A 113 -10.86 2.44 -1.68
N SER A 114 -9.56 2.33 -1.40
CA SER A 114 -9.05 2.29 -0.03
C SER A 114 -7.76 3.09 0.07
N VAL A 115 -7.89 4.35 0.48
CA VAL A 115 -6.78 5.30 0.61
C VAL A 115 -6.66 5.72 2.06
N ALA A 116 -5.52 5.43 2.67
CA ALA A 116 -5.29 5.66 4.09
C ALA A 116 -3.87 6.14 4.35
N THR A 117 -3.73 7.00 5.35
CA THR A 117 -2.43 7.36 5.94
C THR A 117 -2.59 7.27 7.44
N ASP A 118 -1.66 6.60 8.09
CA ASP A 118 -1.60 6.48 9.54
C ASP A 118 -1.67 7.89 10.15
N PRO A 119 -2.45 8.12 11.23
CA PRO A 119 -2.62 9.44 11.83
C PRO A 119 -1.28 10.14 12.12
N ASP A 120 -0.32 9.39 12.67
CA ASP A 120 1.02 9.87 13.06
C ASP A 120 1.93 10.22 11.86
N ALA A 121 1.56 9.76 10.65
CA ALA A 121 2.24 10.06 9.40
C ALA A 121 1.51 11.13 8.56
N ARG A 122 0.34 11.62 8.98
CA ARG A 122 -0.37 12.65 8.21
C ARG A 122 0.45 13.94 8.12
N ARG A 123 0.12 14.77 7.13
CA ARG A 123 0.78 16.06 6.84
C ARG A 123 2.27 15.97 6.46
N ARG A 124 2.80 14.76 6.21
CA ARG A 124 4.17 14.51 5.72
C ARG A 124 4.28 14.29 4.21
N GLY A 125 3.20 14.54 3.46
CA GLY A 125 3.20 14.45 2.00
C GLY A 125 3.07 13.04 1.41
N HIS A 126 2.80 11.99 2.20
CA HIS A 126 2.67 10.60 1.71
C HIS A 126 1.65 10.43 0.58
N ALA A 127 0.58 11.24 0.54
CA ALA A 127 -0.43 11.21 -0.51
C ALA A 127 0.08 11.68 -1.90
N ARG A 128 1.27 12.29 -1.98
CA ARG A 128 1.85 12.81 -3.23
C ARG A 128 3.09 12.05 -3.68
N LEU A 129 3.47 11.00 -2.96
CA LEU A 129 4.66 10.23 -3.30
C LEU A 129 4.46 9.48 -4.60
N ARG A 130 5.52 9.40 -5.39
CA ARG A 130 5.57 8.57 -6.60
C ARG A 130 6.31 7.27 -6.30
N GLY A 131 5.98 6.22 -7.07
CA GLY A 131 6.73 4.98 -7.11
C GLY A 131 8.22 5.24 -7.33
N GLY A 132 9.06 4.67 -6.46
CA GLY A 132 10.50 4.60 -6.73
C GLY A 132 10.78 3.33 -7.52
N THR A 133 11.46 3.43 -8.65
CA THR A 133 12.06 2.25 -9.29
C THR A 133 13.29 1.86 -8.46
N ALA A 134 13.24 0.70 -7.81
CA ALA A 134 14.47 0.08 -7.33
C ALA A 134 15.21 -0.45 -8.56
N GLY A 135 15.99 0.41 -9.20
CA GLY A 135 16.95 -0.01 -10.23
C GLY A 135 18.02 -0.90 -9.60
N PRO A 136 18.57 -1.89 -10.33
CA PRO A 136 19.68 -2.68 -9.83
C PRO A 136 20.89 -1.77 -9.56
N VAL A 137 21.56 -2.02 -8.43
CA VAL A 137 22.81 -1.37 -8.06
C VAL A 137 23.91 -1.92 -8.98
N PRO A 138 24.68 -1.08 -9.70
CA PRO A 138 25.84 -1.53 -10.49
C PRO A 138 27.02 -1.97 -9.60
#